data_AF-A0A968T4V1-F1
#
_entry.id   AF-A0A968T4V1-F1
#
_cell.length_a   1.000
_cell.length_b   1.000
_cell.length_c   1.000
_cell.angle_alpha   90.00
_cell.angle_beta   90.00
_cell.angle_gamma   90.00
#
_symmetry.space_group_name_H-M   'P 1'
#
loop_
_entity.id
_entity.type
_entity.pdbx_description
1 polymer ?
#
loop_
_entity_poly.entity_id
_entity_poly.type
_entity_poly.pdbx_seq_one_letter_code
_entity_poly.pdbx_strand_id
1 'polypeptide(L)' 'MSNALTRSMQALADPTRRQILQMLHVGDLTAGEIGARFTISAPSISHHLAVLKTPS' A
#
# COMPACT_ATOMS: atom_id res chain seq x y z
N MET A 1 4.98 -12.53 21.61
CA MET A 1 5.40 -12.61 20.19
C MET A 1 5.16 -11.26 19.53
N SER A 2 6.08 -10.79 18.69
CA SER A 2 6.06 -9.41 18.14
C SER A 2 4.86 -9.19 17.22
N ASN A 3 3.83 -8.50 17.72
CA ASN A 3 2.64 -8.12 16.95
C ASN A 3 2.99 -7.20 15.76
N ALA A 4 4.14 -6.53 15.77
CA ALA A 4 4.56 -5.62 14.70
C ALA A 4 4.94 -6.38 13.43
N LEU A 5 5.78 -7.43 13.54
CA LEU A 5 6.18 -8.23 12.38
C LEU A 5 4.97 -8.90 11.72
N THR A 6 4.07 -9.48 12.52
CA THR A 6 2.82 -10.08 12.01
C THR A 6 1.99 -9.07 11.24
N ARG A 7 1.83 -7.84 11.75
CA ARG A 7 1.11 -6.77 11.04
C ARG A 7 1.80 -6.35 9.74
N SER A 8 3.13 -6.23 9.73
CA SER A 8 3.88 -5.91 8.50
C SER A 8 3.72 -7.02 7.46
N MET A 9 3.82 -8.29 7.86
CA MET A 9 3.62 -9.41 6.94
C MET A 9 2.18 -9.47 6.40
N GLN A 10 1.17 -9.18 7.24
CA GLN A 10 -0.23 -9.07 6.81
C GLN A 10 -0.43 -7.89 5.84
N ALA A 11 0.20 -6.74 6.09
CA ALA A 11 0.17 -5.61 5.17
C ALA A 11 0.84 -5.98 3.83
N LEU A 12 1.91 -6.77 3.82
CA LEU A 12 2.58 -7.17 2.58
C LEU A 12 1.92 -8.35 1.84
N ALA A 13 1.00 -9.08 2.49
CA ALA A 13 0.34 -10.25 1.89
C ALA A 13 -0.54 -9.92 0.67
N ASP A 14 -1.03 -8.69 0.58
CA ASP A 14 -1.89 -8.23 -0.52
C ASP A 14 -1.08 -7.76 -1.74
N PRO A 15 -1.39 -8.29 -2.95
CA PRO A 15 -0.65 -7.95 -4.16
C PRO A 15 -0.76 -6.48 -4.57
N THR A 16 -1.92 -5.84 -4.36
CA THR A 16 -2.12 -4.41 -4.64
C THR A 16 -1.19 -3.58 -3.76
N ARG A 17 -1.08 -3.92 -2.46
CA ARG A 17 -0.17 -3.22 -1.54
C ARG A 17 1.30 -3.39 -1.93
N ARG A 18 1.72 -4.59 -2.38
CA ARG A 18 3.09 -4.79 -2.89
C ARG A 18 3.35 -3.96 -4.15
N GLN A 19 2.39 -3.91 -5.08
CA GLN A 19 2.54 -3.12 -6.30
C GLN A 19 2.61 -1.61 -6.00
N ILE A 20 1.82 -1.11 -5.05
CA ILE A 20 1.91 0.28 -4.56
C ILE A 20 3.32 0.58 -4.04
N LEU A 21 3.87 -0.30 -3.19
CA LEU A 21 5.23 -0.13 -2.66
C LEU A 21 6.31 -0.20 -3.76
N GLN A 22 6.14 -1.08 -4.75
CA GLN A 22 7.07 -1.14 -5.90
C GLN A 22 7.07 0.16 -6.70
N MET A 23 5.91 0.79 -6.90
CA MET A 23 5.84 2.07 -7.60
C MET A 23 6.49 3.20 -6.78
N LEU A 24 6.19 3.27 -5.48
CA LEU A 24 6.80 4.25 -4.58
C LEU A 24 8.30 4.05 -4.37
N HIS A 25 8.80 2.83 -4.56
CA HIS A 25 10.24 2.55 -4.55
C HIS A 25 10.98 3.18 -5.74
N VAL A 26 10.29 3.36 -6.87
CA VAL A 26 10.87 4.01 -8.07
C VAL A 26 10.87 5.53 -7.91
N GLY A 27 9.88 6.10 -7.22
CA GLY A 27 9.81 7.52 -6.92
C GLY A 27 8.47 7.93 -6.31
N ASP A 28 8.41 9.18 -5.85
CA ASP A 28 7.22 9.74 -5.24
C ASP A 28 6.06 9.82 -6.24
N LEU A 29 4.89 9.37 -5.80
CA LEU A 29 3.65 9.43 -6.56
C LEU A 29 2.51 9.87 -5.65
N THR A 30 1.61 10.67 -6.18
CA THR A 30 0.36 11.04 -5.51
C THR A 30 -0.62 9.85 -5.48
N ALA A 31 -1.56 9.88 -4.54
CA ALA A 31 -2.62 8.87 -4.47
C ALA A 31 -3.45 8.79 -5.76
N GLY A 32 -3.63 9.92 -6.47
CA GLY A 32 -4.31 9.96 -7.76
C GLY A 32 -3.53 9.26 -8.87
N GLU A 33 -2.21 9.51 -8.97
CA GLU A 33 -1.34 8.83 -9.93
C GLU A 33 -1.21 7.33 -9.67
N ILE A 34 -1.20 6.92 -8.40
CA ILE A 34 -1.26 5.51 -8.00
C ILE A 34 -2.61 4.92 -8.41
N GLY A 35 -3.72 5.59 -8.08
CA GLY A 35 -5.06 5.09 -8.36
C GLY A 35 -5.36 4.93 -9.85
N ALA A 36 -4.84 5.82 -10.70
CA ALA A 36 -4.99 5.74 -12.14
C ALA A 36 -4.36 4.48 -12.77
N ARG A 37 -3.51 3.76 -12.04
CA ARG A 37 -2.83 2.53 -12.50
C ARG A 37 -3.56 1.24 -12.12
N PHE A 38 -4.71 1.34 -11.45
CA PHE A 38 -5.54 0.20 -11.06
C PHE A 38 -6.97 0.33 -11.60
N THR A 39 -7.64 -0.80 -11.73
CA THR A 39 -9.06 -0.86 -12.13
C THR A 39 -10.01 -0.79 -10.93
N ILE A 40 -9.49 -0.68 -9.71
CA ILE A 40 -10.28 -0.56 -8.47
C ILE A 40 -10.57 0.89 -8.13
N SER A 41 -11.55 1.09 -7.25
CA SER A 41 -11.99 2.44 -6.87
C SER A 41 -10.91 3.24 -6.14
N ALA A 42 -10.93 4.57 -6.29
CA ALA A 42 -10.04 5.46 -5.54
C ALA A 42 -10.15 5.30 -4.01
N PRO A 43 -11.35 5.13 -3.41
CA PRO A 43 -11.47 4.78 -1.98
C PRO A 43 -10.74 3.49 -1.59
N SER A 44 -10.78 2.45 -2.44
CA SER A 44 -10.03 1.21 -2.21
C SER A 44 -8.53 1.46 -2.17
N ILE A 45 -8.01 2.29 -3.09
CA ILE A 45 -6.59 2.69 -3.11
C ILE A 45 -6.22 3.47 -1.85
N SER A 46 -7.03 4.43 -1.44
CA SER A 46 -6.83 5.17 -0.18
C SER A 46 -6.79 4.24 1.04
N HIS A 47 -7.64 3.20 1.07
CA HIS A 47 -7.61 2.18 2.11
C HIS A 47 -6.29 1.40 2.11
N HIS A 48 -5.83 0.94 0.95
CA HIS A 48 -4.54 0.25 0.83
C HIS A 48 -3.36 1.13 1.30
N LEU A 49 -3.35 2.41 0.94
CA LEU A 49 -2.34 3.38 1.38
C LEU A 49 -2.38 3.59 2.89
N ALA A 50 -3.57 3.67 3.49
CA ALA A 50 -3.72 3.80 4.95
C ALA A 50 -3.17 2.57 5.69
N VAL A 51 -3.42 1.35 5.18
CA VAL A 51 -2.86 0.11 5.74
C VAL A 51 -1.33 0.08 5.64
N LEU A 52 -0.76 0.59 4.53
CA LEU A 52 0.68 0.67 4.34
C LEU A 52 1.36 1.72 5.23
N LYS A 53 0.64 2.78 5.58
CA LYS A 53 1.09 3.85 6.49
C LYS A 53 1.12 3.34 7.95
N THR A 54 1.96 2.35 8.22
CA THR A 54 2.31 1.97 9.59
C THR A 54 3.40 2.89 10.11
N PRO A 55 3.27 3.48 11.30
CA PRO A 55 4.36 4.22 11.93
C PRO A 55 5.46 3.23 12.30
N SER A 56 6.67 3.51 11.83
CA SER A 56 7.93 2.87 12.26
C SER A 56 8.25 3.22 13.70
#